data_AF-A0A661VTQ0-F1
#
_entry.id   AF-A0A661VTQ0-F1
#
_cell.length_a   1.000
_cell.length_b   1.000
_cell.length_c   1.000
_cell.angle_alpha   90.00
_cell.angle_beta   90.00
_cell.angle_gamma   90.00
#
_symmetry.space_group_name_H-M   'P 1'
#
loop_
_entity.id
_entity.type
_entity.pdbx_description
1 polymer ?
#
loop_
_entity_poly.entity_id
_entity_poly.type
_entity_poly.pdbx_seq_one_letter_code
_entity_poly.pdbx_strand_id
1 'polypeptide(L)'
;MAYTRKVTLVDYGREVENEIGTLEEIIEANSALRARYNSRWLAIKLLEEDGDIITRLERMVLSGNLLSAARKSIAHLREVYGDDVDTIIADRRYGWINGLVRETVHRTAVDRQTISDKIDKVVTNRVLGIPIFIALMWVVFKFTTDVAGPYLDWVDGVIGGPLTNWVVAILGLIGLGGSWVESLFVDGIIAGVGGVLVFVPV
;
A
#
# COMPACT_ATOMS: atom_id res chain seq x y z
N MET A 1 1.73 47.23 28.98
CA MET A 1 3.06 46.92 28.40
C MET A 1 2.84 46.08 27.16
N ALA A 2 3.04 46.67 25.99
CA ALA A 2 2.78 46.02 24.70
C ALA A 2 4.00 45.18 24.31
N TYR A 3 3.87 43.86 24.36
CA TYR A 3 4.87 42.95 23.82
C TYR A 3 4.82 43.04 22.29
N THR A 4 5.88 43.57 21.69
CA THR A 4 6.14 43.46 20.26
C THR A 4 6.31 41.98 19.93
N ARG A 5 5.21 41.32 19.51
CA ARG A 5 5.23 39.94 19.05
C ARG A 5 6.05 39.91 17.76
N LYS A 6 7.36 39.60 17.84
CA LYS A 6 8.13 39.14 16.68
C LYS A 6 7.27 38.04 16.04
N VAL A 7 6.96 38.16 14.75
CA VAL A 7 6.16 37.16 14.04
C VAL A 7 6.94 35.85 14.06
N THR A 8 6.57 34.93 14.94
CA THR A 8 7.10 33.57 14.97
C THR A 8 6.35 32.78 13.91
N LEU A 9 7.06 32.30 12.89
CA LEU A 9 6.47 31.49 11.82
C LEU A 9 5.92 30.15 12.36
N VAL A 10 6.53 29.59 13.41
CA VAL A 10 6.13 28.33 14.05
C VAL A 10 6.32 28.47 15.57
N ASP A 11 5.30 28.04 16.33
CA ASP A 11 5.31 27.92 17.80
C ASP A 11 5.63 26.46 18.17
N TYR A 12 6.77 26.26 18.85
CA TYR A 12 7.26 24.93 19.25
C TYR A 12 6.70 24.44 20.60
N GLY A 13 5.82 25.21 21.24
CA GLY A 13 5.30 24.92 22.56
C GLY A 13 6.11 25.63 23.65
N ARG A 14 5.46 25.91 24.80
CA ARG A 14 5.98 26.81 25.83
C ARG A 14 7.35 26.41 26.33
N GLU A 15 7.56 25.13 26.61
CA GLU A 15 8.79 24.65 27.22
C GLU A 15 9.96 24.77 26.23
N VAL A 16 9.75 24.40 24.96
CA VAL A 16 10.75 24.57 23.88
C VAL A 16 11.02 26.05 23.59
N GLU A 17 9.98 26.89 23.53
CA GLU A 17 10.13 28.34 23.29
C GLU A 17 10.90 29.05 24.42
N ASN A 18 10.73 28.61 25.67
CA ASN A 18 11.50 29.15 26.80
C ASN A 18 13.00 28.85 26.66
N GLU A 19 13.34 27.62 26.26
CA GLU A 19 14.74 27.24 26.01
C GLU A 19 15.32 27.96 24.80
N ILE A 20 14.54 28.12 23.71
CA ILE A 20 14.92 28.94 22.56
C ILE A 20 15.22 30.37 23.01
N GLY A 21 14.34 30.98 23.82
CA GLY A 21 14.55 32.34 24.34
C GLY A 21 15.83 32.47 25.17
N THR A 22 16.11 31.50 26.03
CA THR A 22 17.34 31.47 26.84
C THR A 22 18.59 31.42 25.96
N LEU A 23 18.58 30.61 24.90
CA LEU A 23 19.71 30.54 23.96
C LEU A 23 19.81 31.81 23.09
N GLU A 24 18.68 32.39 22.68
CA GLU A 24 18.64 33.66 21.93
C GLU A 24 19.31 34.79 22.72
N GLU A 25 19.06 34.91 24.03
CA GLU A 25 19.71 35.92 24.88
C GLU A 25 21.24 35.78 24.90
N ILE A 26 21.74 34.54 25.01
CA ILE A 26 23.18 34.26 24.99
C ILE A 26 23.79 34.59 23.62
N ILE A 27 23.07 34.27 22.54
CA ILE A 27 23.51 34.56 21.17
C ILE A 27 23.50 36.07 20.89
N GLU A 28 22.48 36.79 21.34
CA GLU A 28 22.37 38.24 21.15
C GLU A 28 23.39 39.04 21.96
N ALA A 29 23.83 38.52 23.11
CA ALA A 29 24.91 39.07 23.91
C ALA A 29 26.28 38.94 23.22
N ASN A 30 26.45 38.00 22.28
CA ASN A 30 27.68 37.81 21.53
C ASN A 30 27.61 38.49 20.16
N SER A 31 28.28 39.64 20.03
CA SER A 31 28.27 40.46 18.80
C SER A 31 28.79 39.70 17.56
N ALA A 32 29.72 38.77 17.73
CA ALA A 32 30.27 37.97 16.62
C ALA A 32 29.25 36.95 16.10
N LEU A 33 28.45 36.34 16.98
CA LEU A 33 27.41 35.39 16.60
C LEU A 33 26.21 36.10 15.98
N ARG A 34 25.75 37.19 16.62
CA ARG A 34 24.64 38.01 16.14
C ARG A 34 24.88 38.59 14.75
N ALA A 35 26.12 38.92 14.41
CA ALA A 35 26.47 39.42 13.08
C ALA A 35 26.44 38.34 11.99
N ARG A 36 26.59 37.06 12.34
CA ARG A 36 26.68 35.94 11.39
C ARG A 36 25.39 35.14 11.27
N TYR A 37 24.64 35.01 12.35
CA TYR A 37 23.49 34.11 12.42
C TYR A 37 22.27 34.84 12.97
N ASN A 38 21.09 34.43 12.48
CA ASN A 38 19.85 34.77 13.15
C ASN A 38 19.79 34.02 14.50
N SER A 39 19.52 34.74 15.59
CA SER A 39 19.54 34.21 16.96
C SER A 39 18.59 33.02 17.13
N ARG A 40 17.34 33.16 16.69
CA ARG A 40 16.33 32.10 16.75
C ARG A 40 16.73 30.85 15.99
N TRP A 41 17.18 31.03 14.75
CA TRP A 41 17.57 29.91 13.90
C TRP A 41 18.75 29.14 14.51
N LEU A 42 19.74 29.85 15.04
CA LEU A 42 20.90 29.22 15.67
C LEU A 42 20.51 28.49 16.96
N ALA A 43 19.63 29.06 17.78
CA ALA A 43 19.10 28.41 18.98
C ALA A 43 18.38 27.10 18.63
N ILE A 44 17.47 27.12 17.63
CA ILE A 44 16.76 25.91 17.18
C ILE A 44 17.75 24.86 16.67
N LYS A 45 18.75 25.26 15.87
CA LYS A 45 19.75 24.34 15.33
C LYS A 45 20.62 23.70 16.40
N LEU A 46 20.92 24.45 17.46
CA LEU A 46 21.63 23.92 18.62
C LEU A 46 20.77 22.91 19.39
N LEU A 47 19.47 23.17 19.56
CA LEU A 47 18.55 22.23 20.20
C LEU A 47 18.31 20.95 19.37
N GLU A 48 18.34 21.06 18.03
CA GLU A 48 18.30 19.92 17.10
C GLU A 48 19.63 19.14 17.04
N GLU A 49 20.64 19.49 17.86
CA GLU A 49 21.97 18.88 17.87
C GLU A 49 22.67 18.85 16.49
N ASP A 50 22.51 19.91 15.70
CA ASP A 50 23.08 20.01 14.35
C ASP A 50 24.63 19.98 14.40
N GLY A 51 25.21 18.84 14.00
CA GLY A 51 26.65 18.57 14.10
C GLY A 51 27.51 19.54 13.30
N ASP A 52 27.01 20.05 12.18
CA ASP A 52 27.72 20.99 11.31
C ASP A 52 27.86 22.36 11.99
N ILE A 53 26.80 22.80 12.67
CA ILE A 53 26.78 24.03 13.47
C ILE A 53 27.64 23.89 14.72
N ILE A 54 27.51 22.79 15.46
CA ILE A 54 28.31 22.53 16.66
C ILE A 54 29.80 22.56 16.31
N THR A 55 30.23 21.86 15.25
CA THR A 55 31.63 21.85 14.80
C THR A 55 32.14 23.25 14.44
N ARG A 56 31.32 24.06 13.78
CA ARG A 56 31.69 25.45 13.43
C ARG A 56 31.82 26.34 14.66
N LEU A 57 30.95 26.16 15.65
CA LEU A 57 30.97 26.92 16.89
C LEU A 57 32.12 26.50 17.81
N GLU A 58 32.49 25.23 17.86
CA GLU A 58 33.63 24.75 18.63
C GLU A 58 34.96 25.35 18.15
N ARG A 59 35.08 25.64 16.84
CA ARG A 59 36.23 26.37 16.28
C ARG A 59 36.27 27.84 16.70
N MET A 60 35.16 28.38 17.20
CA MET A 60 35.09 29.75 17.72
C MET A 60 35.31 29.74 19.23
N VAL A 61 36.38 30.40 19.68
CA VAL A 61 36.79 30.44 21.10
C VAL A 61 35.69 30.99 22.03
N LEU A 62 34.76 31.79 21.51
CA LEU A 62 33.72 32.49 22.28
C LEU A 62 32.38 31.72 22.38
N SER A 63 32.31 30.46 21.97
CA SER A 63 31.05 29.68 21.94
C SER A 63 30.83 28.75 23.14
N GLY A 64 31.81 28.63 24.04
CA GLY A 64 31.78 27.62 25.11
C GLY A 64 30.54 27.70 26.01
N ASN A 65 30.18 28.92 26.45
CA ASN A 65 28.99 29.14 27.28
C ASN A 65 27.68 28.80 26.54
N LEU A 66 27.62 29.08 25.23
CA LEU A 66 26.45 28.77 24.41
C LEU A 66 26.27 27.26 24.24
N LEU A 67 27.35 26.53 23.96
CA LEU A 67 27.30 25.07 23.82
C LEU A 67 26.94 24.38 25.14
N SER A 68 27.45 24.87 26.28
CA SER A 68 27.05 24.34 27.59
C SER A 68 25.59 24.62 27.93
N ALA A 69 25.10 25.83 27.60
CA ALA A 69 23.68 26.16 27.77
C ALA A 69 22.79 25.28 26.90
N ALA A 70 23.13 25.10 25.62
CA ALA A 70 22.38 24.25 24.71
C ALA A 70 22.27 22.80 25.21
N ARG A 71 23.39 22.22 25.67
CA ARG A 71 23.38 20.85 26.25
C ARG A 71 22.47 20.74 27.47
N LYS A 72 22.45 21.77 28.33
CA LYS A 72 21.56 21.81 29.50
C LYS A 72 20.08 21.91 29.07
N SER A 73 19.78 22.76 28.11
CA SER A 73 18.44 22.91 27.53
C SER A 73 17.95 21.60 26.92
N ILE A 74 18.79 20.91 26.13
CA ILE A 74 18.46 19.62 25.52
C ILE A 74 18.17 18.57 26.59
N ALA A 75 19.02 18.47 27.63
CA ALA A 75 18.82 17.53 28.72
C ALA A 75 17.49 17.80 29.46
N HIS A 76 17.16 19.08 29.69
CA HIS A 76 15.90 19.46 30.29
C HIS A 76 14.69 19.09 29.42
N LEU A 77 14.74 19.38 28.11
CA LEU A 77 13.64 19.06 27.20
C LEU A 77 13.45 17.54 27.06
N ARG A 78 14.53 16.75 27.01
CA ARG A 78 14.48 15.28 27.03
C ARG A 78 13.82 14.76 28.31
N GLU A 79 14.10 15.36 29.46
CA GLU A 79 13.47 14.98 30.74
C GLU A 79 11.97 15.30 30.75
N VAL A 80 11.58 16.47 30.22
CA VAL A 80 10.18 16.92 30.21
C VAL A 80 9.31 16.12 29.26
N TYR A 81 9.80 15.85 28.04
CA TYR A 81 9.01 15.22 26.98
C TYR A 81 9.25 13.71 26.84
N GLY A 82 10.36 13.19 27.36
CA GLY A 82 10.70 11.76 27.27
C GLY A 82 11.09 11.31 25.85
N ASP A 83 11.41 12.24 24.96
CA ASP A 83 11.75 12.00 23.55
C ASP A 83 12.90 12.92 23.12
N ASP A 84 13.48 12.66 21.95
CA ASP A 84 14.53 13.49 21.38
C ASP A 84 14.01 14.86 20.92
N VAL A 85 14.81 15.91 21.16
CA VAL A 85 14.41 17.31 20.94
C VAL A 85 14.18 17.62 19.47
N ASP A 86 14.95 17.00 18.58
CA ASP A 86 14.78 17.12 17.13
C ASP A 86 13.41 16.59 16.66
N THR A 87 12.96 15.47 17.24
CA THR A 87 11.67 14.84 16.97
C THR A 87 10.52 15.75 17.44
N ILE A 88 10.63 16.30 18.65
CA ILE A 88 9.65 17.24 19.19
C ILE A 88 9.53 18.49 18.30
N ILE A 89 10.67 19.05 17.87
CA ILE A 89 10.71 20.21 16.99
C ILE A 89 10.10 19.87 15.61
N ALA A 90 10.42 18.70 15.06
CA ALA A 90 9.88 18.23 13.79
C ALA A 90 8.36 18.05 13.85
N ASP A 91 7.85 17.39 14.90
CA ASP A 91 6.42 17.16 15.11
C ASP A 91 5.63 18.46 15.17
N ARG A 92 6.15 19.46 15.89
CA ARG A 92 5.54 20.80 15.97
C ARG A 92 5.52 21.49 14.60
N ARG A 93 6.63 21.39 13.85
CA ARG A 93 6.75 21.97 12.51
C ARG A 93 5.76 21.32 11.54
N TYR A 94 5.67 19.99 11.52
CA TYR A 94 4.71 19.28 10.68
C TYR A 94 3.27 19.49 11.13
N GLY A 95 3.03 19.59 12.44
CA GLY A 95 1.72 19.95 13.00
C GLY A 95 1.23 21.31 12.50
N TRP A 96 2.11 22.32 12.52
CA TRP A 96 1.80 23.65 11.97
C TRP A 96 1.55 23.62 10.46
N ILE A 97 2.41 22.93 9.68
CA ILE A 97 2.23 22.79 8.23
C ILE A 97 0.89 22.09 7.91
N ASN A 98 0.56 21.01 8.64
CA ASN A 98 -0.69 20.28 8.44
C ASN A 98 -1.91 21.16 8.75
N GLY A 99 -1.83 21.98 9.79
CA GLY A 99 -2.85 22.99 10.11
C GLY A 99 -3.03 23.98 8.96
N LEU A 100 -1.93 24.56 8.48
CA LEU A 100 -1.95 25.51 7.37
C LEU A 100 -2.48 24.89 6.07
N VAL A 101 -2.08 23.66 5.74
CA VAL A 101 -2.56 22.93 4.56
C VAL A 101 -4.06 22.69 4.65
N ARG A 102 -4.59 22.32 5.83
CA ARG A 102 -6.04 22.13 6.02
C ARG A 102 -6.84 23.42 5.82
N GLU A 103 -6.28 24.56 6.21
CA GLU A 103 -6.94 25.87 6.08
C GLU A 103 -6.84 26.44 4.67
N THR A 104 -5.71 26.23 3.99
CA THR A 104 -5.44 26.86 2.69
C THR A 104 -5.78 25.98 1.49
N VAL A 105 -5.67 24.67 1.63
CA VAL A 105 -5.91 23.72 0.53
C VAL A 105 -7.35 23.26 0.59
N HIS A 106 -8.22 23.97 -0.14
CA HIS A 106 -9.53 23.46 -0.48
C HIS A 106 -9.38 22.42 -1.59
N ARG A 107 -9.32 21.14 -1.21
CA ARG A 107 -9.64 20.07 -2.15
C ARG A 107 -11.12 20.22 -2.48
N THR A 108 -11.45 20.68 -3.68
CA THR A 108 -12.79 20.42 -4.23
C THR A 108 -13.03 18.94 -4.04
N ALA A 109 -14.10 18.59 -3.32
CA ALA A 109 -14.60 17.23 -3.21
C ALA A 109 -15.03 16.76 -4.61
N VAL A 110 -14.05 16.48 -5.45
CA VAL A 110 -14.20 15.60 -6.59
C VAL A 110 -13.95 14.21 -6.04
N ASP A 111 -14.79 13.82 -5.07
CA ASP A 111 -15.18 12.43 -4.93
C ASP A 111 -16.16 12.14 -6.09
N ARG A 112 -15.70 12.37 -7.32
CA ARG A 112 -16.37 11.78 -8.48
C ARG A 112 -16.03 10.32 -8.35
N GLN A 113 -16.91 9.58 -7.69
CA GLN A 113 -16.92 8.12 -7.74
C GLN A 113 -16.59 7.74 -9.18
N THR A 114 -15.44 7.11 -9.34
CA THR A 114 -15.00 6.66 -10.65
C THR A 114 -16.01 5.64 -11.14
N ILE A 115 -16.04 5.39 -12.45
CA ILE A 115 -16.92 4.35 -13.00
C ILE A 115 -16.60 3.01 -12.32
N SER A 116 -15.33 2.76 -11.98
CA SER A 116 -14.89 1.61 -11.18
C SER A 116 -15.58 1.56 -9.81
N ASP A 117 -15.55 2.66 -9.04
CA ASP A 117 -16.15 2.70 -7.70
C ASP A 117 -17.66 2.40 -7.73
N LYS A 118 -18.35 2.85 -8.79
CA LYS A 118 -19.77 2.58 -8.98
C LYS A 118 -20.04 1.12 -9.30
N ILE A 119 -19.22 0.52 -10.16
CA ILE A 119 -19.33 -0.90 -10.52
C ILE A 119 -19.03 -1.76 -9.29
N ASP A 120 -17.94 -1.48 -8.58
CA ASP A 120 -17.54 -2.23 -7.40
C ASP A 120 -18.61 -2.17 -6.31
N LYS A 121 -19.25 -1.02 -6.11
CA LYS A 121 -20.36 -0.90 -5.14
C LYS A 121 -21.55 -1.82 -5.46
N VAL A 122 -21.80 -2.11 -6.73
CA VAL A 122 -22.87 -3.01 -7.18
C VAL A 122 -22.41 -4.46 -7.14
N VAL A 123 -21.22 -4.74 -7.67
CA VAL A 123 -20.65 -6.10 -7.80
C VAL A 123 -20.26 -6.67 -6.43
N THR A 124 -19.77 -5.85 -5.50
CA THR A 124 -19.36 -6.26 -4.14
C THR A 124 -20.47 -6.11 -3.11
N ASN A 125 -21.69 -5.77 -3.53
CA ASN A 125 -22.82 -5.65 -2.62
C ASN A 125 -23.12 -7.00 -1.94
N ARG A 126 -23.35 -7.01 -0.63
CA ARG A 126 -23.62 -8.24 0.13
C ARG A 126 -24.80 -9.06 -0.39
N VAL A 127 -25.80 -8.41 -1.00
CA VAL A 127 -27.01 -9.07 -1.52
C VAL A 127 -26.91 -9.31 -3.02
N LEU A 128 -26.46 -8.33 -3.80
CA LEU A 128 -26.38 -8.45 -5.27
C LEU A 128 -25.12 -9.18 -5.76
N GLY A 129 -24.06 -9.21 -4.95
CA GLY A 129 -22.78 -9.82 -5.31
C GLY A 129 -22.89 -11.33 -5.52
N ILE A 130 -23.69 -12.04 -4.71
CA ILE A 130 -23.90 -13.49 -4.87
C ILE A 130 -24.61 -13.82 -6.20
N PRO A 131 -25.77 -13.21 -6.54
CA PRO A 131 -26.39 -13.40 -7.86
C PRO A 131 -25.49 -13.03 -9.03
N ILE A 132 -24.76 -11.90 -8.95
CA ILE A 132 -23.85 -11.45 -10.02
C ILE A 132 -22.70 -12.45 -10.19
N PHE A 133 -22.12 -12.93 -9.09
CA PHE A 133 -21.07 -13.93 -9.13
C PHE A 133 -21.55 -15.22 -9.80
N ILE A 134 -22.72 -15.73 -9.43
CA ILE A 134 -23.30 -16.94 -10.03
C ILE A 134 -23.55 -16.72 -11.53
N ALA A 135 -24.08 -15.55 -11.92
CA ALA A 135 -24.30 -15.23 -13.33
C ALA A 135 -22.98 -15.19 -14.12
N LEU A 136 -21.93 -14.58 -13.57
CA LEU A 136 -20.61 -14.54 -14.20
C LEU A 136 -19.99 -15.93 -14.29
N MET A 137 -20.08 -16.75 -13.24
CA MET A 137 -19.62 -18.14 -13.27
C MET A 137 -20.37 -18.96 -14.30
N TRP A 138 -21.68 -18.76 -14.44
CA TRP A 138 -22.46 -19.39 -15.49
C TRP A 138 -22.00 -18.96 -16.89
N VAL A 139 -21.74 -17.67 -17.11
CA VAL A 139 -21.21 -17.18 -18.39
C VAL A 139 -19.85 -17.80 -18.71
N VAL A 140 -18.94 -17.84 -17.74
CA VAL A 140 -17.60 -18.45 -17.92
C VAL A 140 -17.72 -19.94 -18.22
N PHE A 141 -18.58 -20.66 -17.50
CA PHE A 141 -18.82 -22.08 -17.72
C PHE A 141 -19.39 -22.29 -19.12
N LYS A 142 -20.46 -21.57 -19.48
CA LYS A 142 -21.12 -21.68 -20.79
C LYS A 142 -20.17 -21.35 -21.93
N PHE A 143 -19.38 -20.29 -21.79
CA PHE A 143 -18.38 -19.91 -22.77
C PHE A 143 -17.31 -21.00 -22.93
N THR A 144 -16.75 -21.49 -21.83
CA THR A 144 -15.75 -22.55 -21.86
C THR A 144 -16.30 -23.83 -22.49
N THR A 145 -17.53 -24.24 -22.14
CA THR A 145 -18.16 -25.44 -22.72
C THR A 145 -18.49 -25.28 -24.19
N ASP A 146 -18.96 -24.10 -24.61
CA ASP A 146 -19.34 -23.85 -26.01
C ASP A 146 -18.10 -23.77 -26.91
N VAL A 147 -17.00 -23.21 -26.40
CA VAL A 147 -15.70 -23.21 -27.09
C VAL A 147 -15.12 -24.62 -27.16
N ALA A 148 -15.27 -25.42 -26.10
CA ALA A 148 -14.85 -26.82 -26.11
C ALA A 148 -15.77 -27.73 -26.94
N GLY A 149 -17.03 -27.36 -27.16
CA GLY A 149 -18.07 -28.17 -27.80
C GLY A 149 -17.62 -28.86 -29.10
N PRO A 150 -17.09 -28.14 -30.10
CA PRO A 150 -16.62 -28.76 -31.35
C PRO A 150 -15.52 -29.82 -31.14
N TYR A 151 -14.67 -29.67 -30.13
CA TYR A 151 -13.65 -30.66 -29.78
C TYR A 151 -14.29 -31.89 -29.13
N LEU A 152 -15.24 -31.69 -28.21
CA LEU A 152 -15.98 -32.78 -27.57
C LEU A 152 -16.77 -33.60 -28.61
N ASP A 153 -17.50 -32.92 -29.50
CA ASP A 153 -18.28 -33.55 -30.58
C ASP A 153 -17.37 -34.35 -31.53
N TRP A 154 -16.15 -33.85 -31.80
CA TRP A 154 -15.18 -34.56 -32.63
C TRP A 154 -14.66 -35.83 -31.94
N VAL A 155 -14.28 -35.75 -30.65
CA VAL A 155 -13.82 -36.91 -29.87
C VAL A 155 -14.93 -37.96 -29.78
N ASP A 156 -16.15 -37.55 -29.44
CA ASP A 156 -17.31 -38.44 -29.37
C ASP A 156 -17.62 -39.09 -30.73
N GLY A 157 -17.54 -38.33 -31.82
CA GLY A 157 -17.73 -38.85 -33.18
C GLY A 157 -16.67 -39.88 -33.60
N VAL A 158 -15.41 -39.70 -33.20
CA VAL A 158 -14.32 -40.65 -33.48
C VAL A 158 -14.47 -41.92 -32.64
N ILE A 159 -14.81 -41.78 -31.36
CA ILE A 159 -14.94 -42.89 -30.42
C ILE A 159 -16.19 -43.71 -30.72
N GLY A 160 -17.35 -43.06 -30.84
CA GLY A 160 -18.64 -43.71 -31.12
C GLY A 160 -18.79 -44.21 -32.55
N GLY A 161 -18.04 -43.66 -33.52
CA GLY A 161 -18.09 -44.07 -34.91
C GLY A 161 -16.95 -45.04 -35.28
N PRO A 162 -15.86 -44.56 -35.91
CA PRO A 162 -14.78 -45.40 -36.41
C PRO A 162 -14.24 -46.39 -35.37
N LEU A 163 -13.94 -45.94 -34.16
CA LEU A 163 -13.30 -46.79 -33.16
C LEU A 163 -14.23 -47.93 -32.70
N THR A 164 -15.49 -47.60 -32.39
CA THR A 164 -16.51 -48.60 -32.02
C THR A 164 -16.78 -49.58 -33.17
N ASN A 165 -16.98 -49.09 -34.40
CA ASN A 165 -17.24 -49.94 -35.56
C ASN A 165 -16.09 -50.90 -35.87
N TRP A 166 -14.83 -50.46 -35.68
CA TRP A 166 -13.66 -51.33 -35.83
C TRP A 166 -13.62 -52.43 -34.76
N VAL A 167 -13.93 -52.09 -33.51
CA VAL A 167 -13.97 -53.08 -32.41
C VAL A 167 -15.08 -54.09 -32.63
N VAL A 168 -16.29 -53.65 -33.00
CA VAL A 168 -17.41 -54.54 -33.35
C VAL A 168 -17.07 -55.45 -34.53
N ALA A 169 -16.42 -54.92 -35.57
CA ALA A 169 -16.02 -55.72 -36.73
C ALA A 169 -14.98 -56.81 -36.36
N ILE A 170 -13.99 -56.48 -35.52
CA ILE A 170 -12.99 -57.45 -35.05
C ILE A 170 -13.64 -58.53 -34.18
N LEU A 171 -14.52 -58.12 -33.25
CA LEU A 171 -15.25 -59.05 -32.39
C LEU A 171 -16.20 -59.96 -33.19
N GLY A 172 -16.80 -59.44 -34.25
CA GLY A 172 -17.59 -60.21 -35.20
C GLY A 172 -16.76 -61.24 -35.98
N LEU A 173 -15.55 -60.89 -36.42
CA LEU A 173 -14.65 -61.78 -37.15
C LEU A 173 -14.16 -62.97 -36.29
N ILE A 174 -14.02 -62.79 -34.98
CA ILE A 174 -13.65 -63.86 -34.04
C ILE A 174 -14.86 -64.61 -33.48
N GLY A 175 -16.07 -64.35 -33.99
CA GLY A 175 -17.30 -65.05 -33.61
C GLY A 175 -17.88 -64.64 -32.26
N LEU A 176 -17.42 -63.52 -31.68
CA LEU A 176 -17.91 -62.96 -30.42
C LEU A 176 -18.94 -61.85 -30.61
N GLY A 177 -19.40 -61.65 -31.85
CA GLY A 177 -20.43 -60.67 -32.21
C GLY A 177 -21.75 -60.91 -31.46
N GLY A 178 -22.37 -59.86 -30.93
CA GLY A 178 -23.62 -59.91 -30.18
C GLY A 178 -23.54 -60.61 -28.81
N SER A 179 -22.34 -60.94 -28.34
CA SER A 179 -22.13 -61.54 -27.02
C SER A 179 -21.96 -60.48 -25.93
N TRP A 180 -22.05 -60.90 -24.66
CA TRP A 180 -21.77 -60.03 -23.51
C TRP A 180 -20.38 -59.39 -23.54
N VAL A 181 -19.44 -60.00 -24.27
CA VAL A 181 -18.08 -59.48 -24.46
C VAL A 181 -18.10 -58.24 -25.35
N GLU A 182 -18.92 -58.22 -26.41
CA GLU A 182 -19.08 -57.02 -27.25
C GLU A 182 -19.62 -55.85 -26.45
N SER A 183 -20.68 -56.06 -25.66
CA SER A 183 -21.23 -55.04 -24.77
C SER A 183 -20.21 -54.55 -23.73
N LEU A 184 -19.37 -55.44 -23.18
CA LEU A 184 -18.32 -55.04 -22.24
C LEU A 184 -17.29 -54.10 -22.88
N PHE A 185 -16.89 -54.37 -24.12
CA PHE A 185 -15.91 -53.54 -24.81
C PHE A 185 -16.52 -52.23 -25.33
N VAL A 186 -17.74 -52.26 -25.88
CA VAL A 186 -18.40 -51.08 -26.45
C VAL A 186 -19.00 -50.20 -25.35
N ASP A 187 -19.91 -50.74 -24.55
CA ASP A 187 -20.66 -49.96 -23.56
C ASP A 187 -19.89 -49.80 -22.24
N GLY A 188 -18.92 -50.68 -21.96
CA GLY A 188 -18.07 -50.60 -20.78
C GLY A 188 -16.80 -49.79 -21.03
N ILE A 189 -15.90 -50.33 -21.86
CA ILE A 189 -14.55 -49.79 -22.03
C ILE A 189 -14.57 -48.55 -22.92
N ILE A 190 -15.14 -48.62 -24.13
CA ILE A 190 -15.10 -47.52 -25.09
C ILE A 190 -15.93 -46.33 -24.60
N ALA A 191 -17.15 -46.56 -24.14
CA ALA A 191 -17.98 -45.50 -23.56
C ALA A 191 -17.35 -44.90 -22.28
N GLY A 192 -16.78 -45.74 -21.41
CA GLY A 192 -16.12 -45.30 -20.18
C GLY A 192 -14.85 -44.46 -20.44
N VAL A 193 -14.00 -44.90 -21.35
CA VAL A 193 -12.77 -44.18 -21.73
C VAL A 193 -13.09 -42.92 -22.54
N GLY A 194 -14.11 -42.96 -23.40
CA GLY A 194 -14.61 -41.78 -24.11
C GLY A 194 -15.09 -40.70 -23.15
N GLY A 195 -15.85 -41.07 -22.12
CA GLY A 195 -16.30 -40.15 -21.08
C GLY A 195 -15.17 -39.47 -20.32
N VAL A 196 -14.00 -40.11 -20.16
CA VAL A 196 -12.83 -39.52 -19.50
C VAL A 196 -11.99 -38.67 -20.46
N LEU A 197 -11.87 -39.07 -21.73
CA LEU A 197 -11.09 -38.36 -22.75
C LEU A 197 -11.64 -36.96 -23.04
N VAL A 198 -12.94 -36.77 -22.93
CA VAL A 198 -13.65 -35.47 -23.04
C VAL A 198 -13.19 -34.46 -21.97
N PHE A 199 -12.59 -34.92 -20.86
CA PHE A 199 -12.05 -34.06 -19.80
C PHE A 199 -10.54 -33.83 -19.88
N VAL A 200 -9.85 -34.36 -20.89
CA VAL A 200 -8.42 -34.08 -21.09
C VAL A 200 -8.28 -32.66 -21.62
N PRO A 201 -7.57 -31.76 -20.92
CA PRO A 201 -7.39 -30.40 -21.39
C PRO A 201 -6.59 -30.38 -22.70
N VAL A 202 -7.15 -29.66 -23.70
CA VAL A 202 -6.47 -29.27 -24.95
C VAL A 202 -5.46 -28.16 -24.74
#